data_AF-A0A2E9M1G2-F1
#
_entry.id   AF-A0A2E9M1G2-F1
#
_cell.length_a   1.000
_cell.length_b   1.000
_cell.length_c   1.000
_cell.angle_alpha   90.00
_cell.angle_beta   90.00
_cell.angle_gamma   90.00
#
_symmetry.space_group_name_H-M   'P 1'
#
loop_
_entity.id
_entity.type
_entity.pdbx_description
1 polymer ?
#
loop_
_entity_poly.entity_id
_entity_poly.type
_entity_poly.pdbx_seq_one_letter_code
_entity_poly.pdbx_strand_id
1 'polypeptide(L)'
;MNKKLIGIVFSLLMTLPGCMGSEEKDIFYGDDINPPIPAQDFILTDGDGEYYQLSQLEGKVIVIAFLFTRCPDVCPIVSANLDFISEQLGDVYGEEVVILTITVDPWTDNTTVMNDYAEARSLDWPHLTGSVEELEPVWKNFDVGLQTYDSDVDGDGVADGFDVCPDTPEGEDVDGDGCGLDTQQSEESDVQVKHHPLLTYWVDHTTGTIIVDKNMNQRVWWEDTLWNPDLVMEDILLLVNE
;
A
#
# COMPACT_ATOMS: atom_id res chain seq x y z
N MET A 1 20.53 20.18 62.87
CA MET A 1 19.81 20.00 61.59
C MET A 1 18.72 18.96 61.80
N ASN A 2 17.45 19.39 61.80
CA ASN A 2 16.32 18.59 62.26
C ASN A 2 16.00 17.45 61.28
N LYS A 3 16.21 16.19 61.71
CA LYS A 3 15.85 14.97 60.98
C LYS A 3 14.37 14.87 60.61
N LYS A 4 13.50 15.69 61.23
CA LYS A 4 12.07 15.80 60.89
C LYS A 4 11.78 16.60 59.62
N LEU A 5 12.71 17.44 59.15
CA LEU A 5 12.50 18.25 57.94
C LEU A 5 12.78 17.46 56.65
N ILE A 6 13.63 16.43 56.72
CA ILE A 6 14.00 15.60 55.55
C ILE A 6 12.88 14.63 55.18
N GLY A 7 12.09 14.15 56.16
CA GLY A 7 10.97 13.24 55.89
C GLY A 7 9.78 13.89 55.18
N ILE A 8 9.60 15.21 55.31
CA ILE A 8 8.47 15.93 54.68
C ILE A 8 8.79 16.28 53.22
N VAL A 9 10.05 16.54 52.88
CA VAL A 9 10.45 16.86 51.50
C VAL A 9 10.44 15.62 50.61
N PHE A 10 10.69 14.43 51.16
CA PHE A 10 10.67 13.18 50.37
C PHE A 10 9.25 12.64 50.11
N SER A 11 8.25 13.05 50.91
CA SER A 11 6.86 12.62 50.72
C SER A 11 6.08 13.53 49.77
N LEU A 12 6.66 14.66 49.33
CA LEU A 12 6.02 15.60 48.40
C LEU A 12 6.51 15.45 46.95
N LEU A 13 7.52 14.61 46.70
CA LEU A 13 8.01 14.28 45.36
C LEU A 13 7.26 13.12 44.68
N MET A 14 6.29 12.48 45.35
CA MET A 14 5.49 11.39 44.78
C MET A 14 4.16 11.84 44.15
N THR A 15 3.94 13.14 44.02
CA THR A 15 2.76 13.70 43.31
C THR A 15 3.20 14.50 42.08
N LEU A 16 4.08 13.92 41.26
CA LEU A 16 4.07 14.28 39.85
C LEU A 16 2.87 13.53 39.27
N PRO A 17 1.76 14.18 38.90
CA PRO A 17 0.77 13.53 38.05
C PRO A 17 1.56 13.02 36.83
N GLY A 18 1.64 11.69 36.71
CA GLY A 18 2.15 11.07 35.50
C GLY A 18 1.43 11.74 34.33
N CYS A 19 2.18 12.09 33.28
CA CYS A 19 1.60 12.51 32.02
C CYS A 19 0.53 11.47 31.65
N MET A 20 -0.74 11.83 31.83
CA MET A 20 -1.81 11.22 31.06
C MET A 20 -1.56 11.74 29.64
N GLY A 21 -0.70 11.03 28.90
CA GLY A 21 -0.87 11.02 27.46
C GLY A 21 -2.31 10.61 27.25
N SER A 22 -3.10 11.48 26.65
CA SER A 22 -4.32 11.05 25.99
C SER A 22 -3.87 9.94 25.05
N GLU A 23 -4.19 8.69 25.38
CA GLU A 23 -4.27 7.66 24.35
C GLU A 23 -5.23 8.27 23.32
N GLU A 24 -4.68 8.73 22.20
CA GLU A 24 -5.51 8.97 21.03
C GLU A 24 -6.19 7.63 20.78
N LYS A 25 -7.50 7.64 20.97
CA LYS A 25 -8.29 6.43 20.79
C LYS A 25 -8.23 6.15 19.30
N ASP A 26 -7.41 5.18 18.92
CA ASP A 26 -7.37 4.66 17.57
C ASP A 26 -8.79 4.22 17.20
N ILE A 27 -9.39 4.94 16.25
CA ILE A 27 -10.79 4.76 15.84
C ILE A 27 -10.87 3.65 14.81
N PHE A 28 -9.79 3.46 14.06
CA PHE A 28 -9.69 2.55 12.93
C PHE A 28 -8.86 1.32 13.30
N TYR A 29 -8.98 0.27 12.50
CA TYR A 29 -8.10 -0.89 12.61
C TYR A 29 -6.86 -0.74 11.74
N GLY A 30 -6.96 -0.02 10.62
CA GLY A 30 -5.81 0.49 9.89
C GLY A 30 -5.18 1.69 10.59
N ASP A 31 -4.04 2.14 10.09
CA ASP A 31 -3.34 3.28 10.66
C ASP A 31 -4.14 4.57 10.44
N ASP A 32 -4.57 5.20 11.53
CA ASP A 32 -5.28 6.48 11.49
C ASP A 32 -4.37 7.62 10.99
N ILE A 33 -4.79 8.26 9.91
CA ILE A 33 -4.12 9.44 9.36
C ILE A 33 -4.63 10.67 10.12
N ASN A 34 -3.95 10.97 11.23
CA ASN A 34 -4.27 12.09 12.11
C ASN A 34 -3.10 13.10 12.21
N PRO A 35 -3.26 14.37 11.78
CA PRO A 35 -4.49 14.95 11.22
C PRO A 35 -4.78 14.43 9.80
N PRO A 36 -6.06 14.43 9.37
CA PRO A 36 -6.44 14.05 8.01
C PRO A 36 -5.70 14.87 6.94
N ILE A 37 -5.27 14.20 5.88
CA ILE A 37 -4.52 14.80 4.77
C ILE A 37 -5.45 14.98 3.57
N PRO A 38 -5.56 16.18 2.97
CA PRO A 38 -6.39 16.35 1.78
C PRO A 38 -5.91 15.48 0.60
N ALA A 39 -6.82 14.71 0.02
CA ALA A 39 -6.63 14.04 -1.25
C ALA A 39 -6.70 15.09 -2.37
N GLN A 40 -5.56 15.33 -3.03
CA GLN A 40 -5.48 16.27 -4.15
C GLN A 40 -6.16 15.69 -5.37
N ASP A 41 -6.89 16.54 -6.09
CA ASP A 41 -7.58 16.11 -7.30
C ASP A 41 -6.57 15.69 -8.38
N PHE A 42 -6.96 14.68 -9.16
CA PHE A 42 -6.18 14.17 -10.28
C PHE A 42 -7.11 13.80 -11.43
N ILE A 43 -6.54 13.71 -12.63
CA ILE A 43 -7.20 13.17 -13.81
C ILE A 43 -6.28 12.09 -14.37
N LEU A 44 -6.77 10.86 -14.42
CA LEU A 44 -6.10 9.70 -15.00
C LEU A 44 -6.97 9.10 -16.10
N THR A 45 -6.54 7.99 -16.67
CA THR A 45 -7.26 7.27 -17.73
C THR A 45 -7.67 5.90 -17.22
N ASP A 46 -8.91 5.48 -17.47
CA ASP A 46 -9.40 4.14 -17.13
C ASP A 46 -9.12 3.09 -18.23
N GLY A 47 -9.59 1.85 -18.02
CA GLY A 47 -9.44 0.73 -18.95
C GLY A 47 -10.13 0.95 -20.31
N ASP A 48 -11.16 1.78 -20.36
CA ASP A 48 -11.89 2.15 -21.59
C ASP A 48 -11.18 3.27 -22.37
N GLY A 49 -10.16 3.89 -21.78
CA GLY A 49 -9.45 5.03 -22.37
C GLY A 49 -10.14 6.37 -22.08
N GLU A 50 -11.09 6.41 -21.16
CA GLU A 50 -11.81 7.61 -20.76
C GLU A 50 -11.12 8.29 -19.58
N TYR A 51 -11.29 9.62 -19.48
CA TYR A 51 -10.72 10.39 -18.39
C TYR A 51 -11.50 10.17 -17.10
N TYR A 52 -10.77 9.83 -16.04
CA TYR A 52 -11.32 9.61 -14.71
C TYR A 52 -10.76 10.64 -13.73
N GLN A 53 -11.64 11.43 -13.13
CA GLN A 53 -11.28 12.50 -12.21
C GLN A 53 -11.64 12.13 -10.77
N LEU A 54 -10.75 12.38 -9.80
CA LEU A 54 -11.03 12.03 -8.40
C LEU A 54 -12.21 12.83 -7.83
N SER A 55 -12.29 14.13 -8.12
CA SER A 55 -13.34 15.02 -7.61
C SER A 55 -14.76 14.64 -8.04
N GLN A 56 -14.94 13.77 -9.04
CA GLN A 56 -16.27 13.24 -9.38
C GLN A 56 -16.84 12.31 -8.29
N LEU A 57 -16.00 11.86 -7.36
CA LEU A 57 -16.34 10.98 -6.25
C LEU A 57 -16.60 11.73 -4.93
N GLU A 58 -16.59 13.07 -4.95
CA GLU A 58 -16.88 13.87 -3.77
C GLU A 58 -18.23 13.47 -3.12
N GLY A 59 -18.23 13.35 -1.80
CA GLY A 59 -19.39 12.86 -1.04
C GLY A 59 -19.45 11.34 -0.86
N LYS A 60 -18.54 10.56 -1.46
CA LYS A 60 -18.41 9.11 -1.27
C LYS A 60 -17.16 8.77 -0.47
N VAL A 61 -17.15 7.59 0.15
CA VAL A 61 -15.92 6.99 0.69
C VAL A 61 -15.18 6.31 -0.46
N ILE A 62 -13.87 6.55 -0.59
CA ILE A 62 -13.08 6.06 -1.73
C ILE A 62 -11.96 5.18 -1.19
N VAL A 63 -11.91 3.94 -1.65
CA VAL A 63 -10.84 2.98 -1.35
C VAL A 63 -9.87 2.98 -2.53
N ILE A 64 -8.64 3.42 -2.32
CA ILE A 64 -7.62 3.55 -3.37
C ILE A 64 -6.48 2.58 -3.08
N ALA A 65 -6.26 1.62 -3.98
CA ALA A 65 -5.13 0.70 -3.91
C ALA A 65 -4.14 0.96 -5.05
N PHE A 66 -2.84 0.88 -4.74
CA PHE A 66 -1.77 1.06 -5.72
C PHE A 66 -1.18 -0.30 -6.11
N LEU A 67 -1.27 -0.65 -7.39
CA LEU A 67 -0.88 -1.98 -7.89
C LEU A 67 -0.13 -1.90 -9.21
N PHE A 68 0.38 -3.02 -9.70
CA PHE A 68 0.77 -3.14 -11.09
C PHE A 68 0.48 -4.55 -11.61
N THR A 69 0.19 -4.69 -12.90
CA THR A 69 -0.41 -5.94 -13.43
C THR A 69 0.51 -7.15 -13.40
N ARG A 70 1.82 -6.92 -13.40
CA ARG A 70 2.86 -7.97 -13.37
C ARG A 70 3.23 -8.41 -11.95
N CYS A 71 2.66 -7.78 -10.93
CA CYS A 71 2.92 -8.08 -9.53
C CYS A 71 2.53 -9.54 -9.22
N PRO A 72 3.50 -10.37 -8.80
CA PRO A 72 3.28 -11.81 -8.66
C PRO A 72 2.65 -12.24 -7.33
N ASP A 73 2.64 -11.36 -6.33
CA ASP A 73 2.45 -11.73 -4.94
C ASP A 73 1.27 -10.99 -4.29
N VAL A 74 1.51 -9.80 -3.72
CA VAL A 74 0.50 -9.09 -2.92
C VAL A 74 -0.66 -8.55 -3.75
N CYS A 75 -0.43 -8.07 -4.97
CA CYS A 75 -1.46 -7.37 -5.74
C CYS A 75 -2.65 -8.27 -6.17
N PRO A 76 -2.44 -9.54 -6.60
CA PRO A 76 -3.54 -10.48 -6.80
C PRO A 76 -4.36 -10.75 -5.53
N ILE A 77 -3.71 -10.85 -4.37
CA ILE A 77 -4.38 -11.05 -3.06
C ILE A 77 -5.21 -9.82 -2.72
N VAL A 78 -4.61 -8.63 -2.91
CA VAL A 78 -5.29 -7.36 -2.70
C VAL A 78 -6.53 -7.26 -3.61
N SER A 79 -6.37 -7.53 -4.90
CA SER A 79 -7.49 -7.48 -5.84
C SER A 79 -8.65 -8.40 -5.42
N ALA A 80 -8.35 -9.61 -4.93
CA ALA A 80 -9.38 -10.54 -4.44
C ALA A 80 -10.05 -10.07 -3.14
N ASN A 81 -9.31 -9.43 -2.23
CA ASN A 81 -9.88 -8.88 -1.01
C ASN A 81 -10.80 -7.68 -1.29
N LEU A 82 -10.44 -6.82 -2.24
CA LEU A 82 -11.31 -5.72 -2.70
C LEU A 82 -12.59 -6.22 -3.34
N ASP A 83 -12.50 -7.30 -4.13
CA ASP A 83 -13.65 -7.95 -4.76
C ASP A 83 -14.58 -8.54 -3.69
N PHE A 84 -14.02 -9.21 -2.68
CA PHE A 84 -14.80 -9.65 -1.54
C PHE A 84 -15.50 -8.48 -0.81
N ILE A 85 -14.79 -7.37 -0.59
CA ILE A 85 -15.35 -6.18 0.06
C ILE A 85 -16.48 -5.58 -0.79
N SER A 86 -16.31 -5.44 -2.11
CA SER A 86 -17.35 -4.91 -3.00
C SER A 86 -18.61 -5.77 -2.96
N GLU A 87 -18.46 -7.10 -2.96
CA GLU A 87 -19.57 -8.04 -2.81
C GLU A 87 -20.27 -7.90 -1.45
N GLN A 88 -19.53 -7.77 -0.35
CA GLN A 88 -20.12 -7.65 1.00
C GLN A 88 -20.82 -6.30 1.22
N LEU A 89 -20.31 -5.22 0.62
CA LEU A 89 -20.93 -3.90 0.70
C LEU A 89 -22.28 -3.87 -0.02
N GLY A 90 -22.50 -4.72 -1.04
CA GLY A 90 -23.78 -4.82 -1.75
C GLY A 90 -24.21 -3.47 -2.32
N ASP A 91 -25.44 -3.03 -2.01
CA ASP A 91 -26.00 -1.78 -2.51
C ASP A 91 -25.21 -0.52 -2.05
N VAL A 92 -24.41 -0.62 -0.98
CA VAL A 92 -23.56 0.49 -0.51
C VAL A 92 -22.41 0.77 -1.49
N TYR A 93 -21.92 -0.27 -2.16
CA TYR A 93 -20.92 -0.14 -3.20
C TYR A 93 -21.51 0.50 -4.46
N GLY A 94 -20.79 1.47 -5.02
CA GLY A 94 -21.26 2.33 -6.11
C GLY A 94 -22.12 3.52 -5.65
N GLU A 95 -22.94 3.38 -4.60
CA GLU A 95 -23.78 4.47 -4.06
C GLU A 95 -23.03 5.36 -3.07
N GLU A 96 -22.38 4.78 -2.06
CA GLU A 96 -21.68 5.50 -1.00
C GLU A 96 -20.19 5.18 -0.92
N VAL A 97 -19.77 4.01 -1.42
CA VAL A 97 -18.38 3.56 -1.46
C VAL A 97 -17.95 3.28 -2.89
N VAL A 98 -16.75 3.73 -3.27
CA VAL A 98 -16.14 3.42 -4.58
C VAL A 98 -14.73 2.90 -4.35
N ILE A 99 -14.35 1.90 -5.14
CA ILE A 99 -12.99 1.34 -5.17
C ILE A 99 -12.30 1.89 -6.41
N LEU A 100 -11.01 2.20 -6.30
CA LEU A 100 -10.14 2.55 -7.42
C LEU A 100 -8.83 1.77 -7.28
N THR A 101 -8.26 1.37 -8.40
CA THR A 101 -6.86 0.93 -8.44
C THR A 101 -6.06 1.85 -9.34
N ILE A 102 -4.83 2.18 -8.94
CA ILE A 102 -3.94 3.08 -9.68
C ILE A 102 -2.62 2.34 -9.94
N THR A 103 -2.15 2.34 -11.19
CA THR A 103 -0.89 1.68 -11.50
C THR A 103 0.32 2.42 -10.91
N VAL A 104 1.34 1.65 -10.53
CA VAL A 104 2.69 2.12 -10.22
C VAL A 104 3.72 1.78 -11.32
N ASP A 105 3.30 1.08 -12.38
CA ASP A 105 4.14 0.64 -13.50
C ASP A 105 3.58 1.12 -14.87
N PRO A 106 3.45 2.43 -15.10
CA PRO A 106 2.81 2.96 -16.32
C PRO A 106 3.56 2.64 -17.62
N TRP A 107 4.82 2.19 -17.54
CA TRP A 107 5.59 1.76 -18.70
C TRP A 107 5.08 0.43 -19.29
N THR A 108 4.45 -0.42 -18.46
CA THR A 108 3.79 -1.65 -18.90
C THR A 108 2.27 -1.50 -18.88
N ASP A 109 1.74 -0.92 -17.82
CA ASP A 109 0.32 -0.89 -17.48
C ASP A 109 -0.42 0.23 -18.22
N ASN A 110 -0.51 0.12 -19.55
CA ASN A 110 -1.43 0.95 -20.33
C ASN A 110 -2.89 0.51 -20.14
N THR A 111 -3.83 1.27 -20.70
CA THR A 111 -5.27 1.06 -20.53
C THR A 111 -5.71 -0.36 -20.91
N THR A 112 -5.19 -0.91 -22.01
CA THR A 112 -5.50 -2.27 -22.45
C THR A 112 -5.01 -3.32 -21.46
N VAL A 113 -3.77 -3.17 -20.97
CA VAL A 113 -3.17 -4.13 -20.01
C VAL A 113 -3.91 -4.10 -18.67
N MET A 114 -4.26 -2.91 -18.18
CA MET A 114 -5.05 -2.76 -16.96
C MET A 114 -6.47 -3.34 -17.12
N ASN A 115 -7.11 -3.14 -18.28
CA ASN A 115 -8.42 -3.72 -18.55
C ASN A 115 -8.37 -5.26 -18.63
N ASP A 116 -7.37 -5.82 -19.32
CA ASP A 116 -7.15 -7.27 -19.38
C ASP A 116 -6.93 -7.87 -17.98
N TYR A 117 -6.20 -7.16 -17.11
CA TYR A 117 -5.98 -7.56 -15.71
C TYR A 117 -7.30 -7.63 -14.92
N ALA A 118 -8.15 -6.60 -15.06
CA ALA A 118 -9.45 -6.51 -14.41
C ALA A 118 -10.42 -7.59 -14.91
N GLU A 119 -10.55 -7.75 -16.24
CA GLU A 119 -11.42 -8.75 -16.87
C GLU A 119 -11.04 -10.18 -16.45
N ALA A 120 -9.75 -10.50 -16.45
CA ALA A 120 -9.26 -11.82 -16.04
C ALA A 120 -9.61 -12.19 -14.59
N ARG A 121 -9.88 -11.18 -13.75
CA ARG A 121 -10.23 -11.32 -12.33
C ARG A 121 -11.68 -10.97 -12.02
N SER A 122 -12.47 -10.60 -13.03
CA SER A 122 -13.87 -10.16 -12.89
C SER A 122 -14.04 -8.92 -11.98
N LEU A 123 -13.07 -8.02 -11.96
CA LEU A 123 -13.10 -6.80 -11.16
C LEU A 123 -13.88 -5.71 -11.91
N ASP A 124 -14.79 -5.03 -11.24
CA ASP A 124 -15.74 -4.10 -11.89
C ASP A 124 -15.46 -2.61 -11.63
N TRP A 125 -14.44 -2.30 -10.83
CA TRP A 125 -14.03 -0.92 -10.55
C TRP A 125 -13.01 -0.36 -11.56
N PRO A 126 -12.87 0.98 -11.65
CA PRO A 126 -11.87 1.60 -12.49
C PRO A 126 -10.43 1.21 -12.11
N HIS A 127 -9.69 0.77 -13.12
CA HIS A 127 -8.25 0.51 -13.06
C HIS A 127 -7.54 1.61 -13.84
N LEU A 128 -6.87 2.50 -13.13
CA LEU A 128 -6.40 3.79 -13.64
C LEU A 128 -4.91 3.76 -13.98
N THR A 129 -4.58 4.42 -15.09
CA THR A 129 -3.22 4.64 -15.57
C THR A 129 -3.06 6.02 -16.19
N GLY A 130 -1.84 6.39 -16.56
CA GLY A 130 -1.50 7.68 -17.15
C GLY A 130 -0.02 7.75 -17.54
N SER A 131 0.40 8.90 -18.03
CA SER A 131 1.82 9.22 -18.17
C SER A 131 2.49 9.35 -16.80
N VAL A 132 3.81 9.21 -16.76
CA VAL A 132 4.59 9.38 -15.53
C VAL A 132 4.38 10.79 -14.96
N GLU A 133 4.28 11.80 -15.82
CA GLU A 133 4.03 13.19 -15.43
C GLU A 133 2.66 13.39 -14.76
N GLU A 134 1.67 12.58 -15.13
CA GLU A 134 0.32 12.59 -14.52
C GLU A 134 0.29 11.78 -13.21
N LEU A 135 1.01 10.67 -13.13
CA LEU A 135 1.00 9.76 -11.98
C LEU A 135 1.94 10.19 -10.85
N GLU A 136 3.09 10.79 -11.14
CA GLU A 136 4.05 11.26 -10.12
C GLU A 136 3.43 12.17 -9.04
N PRO A 137 2.61 13.19 -9.36
CA PRO A 137 1.95 13.98 -8.33
C PRO A 137 0.90 13.19 -7.53
N VAL A 138 0.26 12.17 -8.13
CA VAL A 138 -0.69 11.29 -7.44
C VAL A 138 0.06 10.45 -6.42
N TRP A 139 1.10 9.73 -6.84
CA TRP A 139 1.92 8.92 -5.94
C TRP A 139 2.46 9.73 -4.76
N LYS A 140 2.97 10.94 -5.02
CA LYS A 140 3.43 11.86 -3.96
C LYS A 140 2.31 12.31 -3.01
N ASN A 141 1.09 12.51 -3.49
CA ASN A 141 -0.01 12.93 -2.62
C ASN A 141 -0.43 11.83 -1.64
N PHE A 142 -0.28 10.57 -2.04
CA PHE A 142 -0.64 9.38 -1.26
C PHE A 142 0.58 8.70 -0.61
N ASP A 143 1.74 9.35 -0.60
CA ASP A 143 3.02 8.85 -0.07
C ASP A 143 3.45 7.47 -0.62
N VAL A 144 3.10 7.21 -1.88
CA VAL A 144 3.52 6.01 -2.61
C VAL A 144 4.92 6.27 -3.17
N GLY A 145 5.92 5.70 -2.50
CA GLY A 145 7.30 5.72 -2.99
C GLY A 145 7.46 4.80 -4.19
N LEU A 146 8.26 5.21 -5.18
CA LEU A 146 8.72 4.35 -6.26
C LEU A 146 10.23 4.31 -6.29
N GLN A 147 10.79 3.10 -6.25
CA GLN A 147 12.16 2.85 -6.64
C GLN A 147 12.13 1.94 -7.88
N THR A 148 12.70 2.44 -8.97
CA THR A 148 12.92 1.60 -10.15
C THR A 148 14.37 1.16 -10.13
N TYR A 149 14.60 -0.14 -10.36
CA TYR A 149 15.94 -0.69 -10.50
C TYR A 149 16.10 -1.16 -11.95
N ASP A 150 17.07 -0.55 -12.63
CA ASP A 150 17.46 -0.86 -14.00
C ASP A 150 18.85 -1.51 -14.09
N SER A 151 19.48 -1.80 -12.94
CA SER A 151 20.79 -2.43 -12.83
C SER A 151 20.73 -3.81 -12.19
N ASP A 152 21.44 -4.73 -12.81
CA ASP A 152 21.76 -6.09 -12.39
C ASP A 152 23.25 -6.23 -12.78
N VAL A 153 24.14 -6.03 -11.81
CA VAL A 153 25.58 -5.86 -12.04
C VAL A 153 26.28 -7.16 -12.38
N ASP A 154 25.88 -8.28 -11.76
CA ASP A 154 26.47 -9.59 -11.98
C ASP A 154 25.72 -10.44 -13.03
N GLY A 155 24.52 -9.99 -13.43
CA GLY A 155 23.74 -10.55 -14.52
C GLY A 155 23.05 -11.87 -14.17
N ASP A 156 22.80 -12.11 -12.89
CA ASP A 156 22.19 -13.35 -12.39
C ASP A 156 20.66 -13.40 -12.58
N GLY A 157 20.05 -12.26 -12.94
CA GLY A 157 18.63 -12.10 -13.18
C GLY A 157 17.85 -11.47 -12.03
N VAL A 158 18.51 -11.04 -10.95
CA VAL A 158 17.97 -10.27 -9.82
C VAL A 158 18.59 -8.87 -9.85
N ALA A 159 17.78 -7.80 -9.71
CA ALA A 159 18.35 -6.45 -9.73
C ALA A 159 19.10 -6.13 -8.44
N ASP A 160 20.13 -5.29 -8.52
CA ASP A 160 21.01 -4.89 -7.40
C ASP A 160 20.25 -4.38 -6.16
N GLY A 161 19.04 -3.84 -6.35
CA GLY A 161 18.17 -3.38 -5.26
C GLY A 161 17.55 -4.49 -4.41
N PHE A 162 17.39 -5.67 -5.01
CA PHE A 162 16.79 -6.87 -4.45
C PHE A 162 17.81 -8.00 -4.22
N ASP A 163 18.99 -7.86 -4.83
CA ASP A 163 20.05 -8.86 -4.78
C ASP A 163 20.81 -8.81 -3.44
N VAL A 164 20.65 -9.87 -2.66
CA VAL A 164 21.35 -10.10 -1.39
C VAL A 164 22.78 -10.59 -1.65
N CYS A 165 23.05 -11.12 -2.82
CA CYS A 165 24.24 -11.83 -3.26
C CYS A 165 24.86 -11.21 -4.53
N PRO A 166 25.38 -9.96 -4.45
CA PRO A 166 25.79 -9.11 -5.60
C PRO A 166 27.03 -9.53 -6.40
N ASP A 167 27.51 -10.76 -6.18
CA ASP A 167 28.70 -11.32 -6.82
C ASP A 167 28.46 -12.82 -7.15
N THR A 168 27.25 -13.17 -7.60
CA THR A 168 26.90 -14.54 -8.00
C THR A 168 27.69 -14.93 -9.25
N PRO A 169 28.28 -16.15 -9.29
CA PRO A 169 29.00 -16.62 -10.47
C PRO A 169 28.14 -16.65 -11.75
N GLU A 170 28.70 -16.10 -12.84
CA GLU A 170 28.04 -16.06 -14.15
C GLU A 170 27.55 -17.45 -14.60
N GLY A 171 26.23 -17.55 -14.84
CA GLY A 171 25.57 -18.76 -15.33
C GLY A 171 25.21 -19.79 -14.26
N GLU A 172 25.33 -19.45 -12.97
CA GLU A 172 24.77 -20.21 -11.86
C GLU A 172 23.26 -19.95 -11.75
N ASP A 173 22.49 -20.97 -11.36
CA ASP A 173 21.07 -20.80 -11.05
C ASP A 173 20.96 -20.15 -9.65
N VAL A 174 20.14 -19.10 -9.53
CA VAL A 174 19.93 -18.35 -8.28
C VAL A 174 18.53 -18.51 -7.71
N ASP A 175 18.37 -18.24 -6.42
CA ASP A 175 17.07 -18.11 -5.77
C ASP A 175 16.45 -16.71 -5.94
N GLY A 176 15.36 -16.43 -5.22
CA GLY A 176 14.67 -15.14 -5.30
C GLY A 176 15.45 -13.96 -4.71
N ASP A 177 16.54 -14.24 -3.99
CA ASP A 177 17.39 -13.25 -3.34
C ASP A 177 18.70 -13.01 -4.12
N GLY A 178 18.85 -13.61 -5.31
CA GLY A 178 20.08 -13.54 -6.12
C GLY A 178 21.17 -14.50 -5.65
N CYS A 179 20.90 -15.39 -4.70
CA CYS A 179 21.93 -16.25 -4.13
C CYS A 179 22.08 -17.56 -4.91
N GLY A 180 23.32 -17.88 -5.28
CA GLY A 180 23.67 -19.11 -6.01
C GLY A 180 23.25 -20.39 -5.28
N LEU A 181 22.46 -21.23 -5.95
CA LEU A 181 21.93 -22.48 -5.39
C LEU A 181 23.02 -23.49 -5.01
N ASP A 182 24.19 -23.42 -5.65
CA ASP A 182 25.31 -24.35 -5.44
C ASP A 182 26.40 -23.78 -4.52
N THR A 183 26.59 -22.46 -4.52
CA THR A 183 27.74 -21.81 -3.85
C THR A 183 27.39 -21.03 -2.58
N GLN A 184 26.15 -20.56 -2.43
CA GLN A 184 25.78 -19.54 -1.44
C GLN A 184 24.53 -19.86 -0.61
N GLN A 185 23.97 -21.06 -0.74
CA GLN A 185 22.79 -21.50 0.01
C GLN A 185 22.97 -21.26 1.53
N SER A 186 22.19 -20.34 2.09
CA SER A 186 21.99 -20.27 3.55
C SER A 186 21.13 -21.47 3.97
N GLU A 187 21.46 -22.12 5.09
CA GLU A 187 20.71 -23.29 5.55
C GLU A 187 19.22 -22.98 5.65
N GLU A 188 18.38 -23.79 4.99
CA GLU A 188 16.90 -23.80 4.99
C GLU A 188 16.27 -22.79 5.96
N SER A 189 15.93 -21.60 5.45
CA SER A 189 14.91 -20.77 6.07
C SER A 189 13.59 -21.02 5.35
N ASP A 190 12.58 -21.46 6.10
CA ASP A 190 11.25 -21.88 5.64
C ASP A 190 10.37 -20.71 5.13
N VAL A 191 10.98 -19.64 4.61
CA VAL A 191 10.28 -18.46 4.10
C VAL A 191 10.77 -18.20 2.67
N GLN A 192 10.06 -18.77 1.69
CA GLN A 192 10.22 -18.36 0.30
C GLN A 192 9.58 -16.98 0.12
N VAL A 193 10.36 -15.91 0.19
CA VAL A 193 9.96 -14.63 -0.41
C VAL A 193 10.25 -14.76 -1.90
N LYS A 194 9.19 -14.88 -2.71
CA LYS A 194 9.33 -15.12 -4.15
C LYS A 194 9.36 -13.80 -4.91
N HIS A 195 10.53 -13.17 -5.01
CA HIS A 195 10.71 -12.11 -5.99
C HIS A 195 10.62 -12.72 -7.39
N HIS A 196 9.60 -12.36 -8.18
CA HIS A 196 9.48 -12.86 -9.56
C HIS A 196 10.23 -11.92 -10.51
N PRO A 197 11.17 -12.44 -11.31
CA PRO A 197 11.91 -11.65 -12.29
C PRO A 197 10.95 -11.11 -13.35
N LEU A 198 10.69 -9.80 -13.28
CA LEU A 198 10.11 -9.07 -14.39
C LEU A 198 11.20 -8.85 -15.41
N LEU A 199 11.04 -9.45 -16.60
CA LEU A 199 12.05 -9.64 -17.64
C LEU A 199 12.72 -8.36 -18.23
N THR A 200 12.55 -7.17 -17.63
CA THR A 200 13.13 -5.91 -18.16
C THR A 200 13.56 -4.87 -17.11
N TYR A 201 12.91 -4.77 -15.95
CA TYR A 201 13.24 -3.86 -14.84
C TYR A 201 12.34 -4.17 -13.65
N TRP A 202 12.78 -3.77 -12.45
CA TRP A 202 12.04 -4.00 -11.22
C TRP A 202 11.41 -2.71 -10.70
N VAL A 203 10.20 -2.84 -10.16
CA VAL A 203 9.48 -1.74 -9.50
C VAL A 203 9.33 -2.15 -8.04
N ASP A 204 10.03 -1.44 -7.16
CA ASP A 204 9.72 -1.43 -5.73
C ASP A 204 8.84 -0.23 -5.43
N HIS A 205 7.85 -0.44 -4.58
CA HIS A 205 6.98 0.63 -4.16
C HIS A 205 6.42 0.38 -2.77
N THR A 206 6.09 1.47 -2.07
CA THR A 206 5.23 1.34 -0.89
C THR A 206 3.88 0.82 -1.39
N THR A 207 3.53 -0.39 -0.97
CA THR A 207 2.24 -1.03 -1.21
C THR A 207 1.31 -0.65 -0.06
N GLY A 208 0.11 -0.18 -0.38
CA GLY A 208 -0.85 0.20 0.63
C GLY A 208 -2.17 0.64 0.03
N THR A 209 -3.23 0.42 0.79
CA THR A 209 -4.58 0.86 0.47
C THR A 209 -4.97 2.03 1.36
N ILE A 210 -5.44 3.11 0.75
CA ILE A 210 -5.85 4.32 1.46
C ILE A 210 -7.35 4.49 1.36
N ILE A 211 -7.99 4.80 2.48
CA ILE A 211 -9.41 5.15 2.54
C ILE A 211 -9.54 6.66 2.67
N VAL A 212 -10.21 7.26 1.69
CA VAL A 212 -10.54 8.69 1.63
C VAL A 212 -12.00 8.88 2.04
N ASP A 213 -12.26 9.86 2.91
CA ASP A 213 -13.62 10.18 3.36
C ASP A 213 -14.41 11.02 2.35
N LYS A 214 -15.70 11.21 2.66
CA LYS A 214 -16.66 11.99 1.86
C LYS A 214 -16.25 13.46 1.67
N ASN A 215 -15.34 13.97 2.49
CA ASN A 215 -14.82 15.34 2.43
C ASN A 215 -13.47 15.41 1.71
N MET A 216 -13.07 14.35 1.00
CA MET A 216 -11.82 14.27 0.24
C MET A 216 -10.57 14.33 1.11
N ASN A 217 -10.61 13.77 2.32
CA ASN A 217 -9.42 13.60 3.15
C ASN A 217 -9.03 12.13 3.25
N GLN A 218 -7.74 11.86 3.13
CA GLN A 218 -7.14 10.58 3.49
C GLN A 218 -7.29 10.39 5.00
N ARG A 219 -7.83 9.24 5.41
CA ARG A 219 -8.20 8.96 6.80
C ARG A 219 -7.58 7.71 7.37
N VAL A 220 -7.43 6.68 6.55
CA VAL A 220 -6.93 5.38 7.01
C VAL A 220 -5.95 4.85 5.98
N TRP A 221 -4.80 4.40 6.45
CA TRP A 221 -3.84 3.66 5.64
C TRP A 221 -3.80 2.20 6.08
N TRP A 222 -3.79 1.30 5.11
CA TRP A 222 -3.67 -0.14 5.32
C TRP A 222 -2.45 -0.66 4.59
N GLU A 223 -1.56 -1.35 5.30
CA GLU A 223 -0.48 -2.12 4.69
C GLU A 223 -1.06 -3.34 3.96
N ASP A 224 -0.70 -3.51 2.68
CA ASP A 224 -1.26 -4.58 1.84
C ASP A 224 -0.86 -5.99 2.33
N THR A 225 0.20 -6.13 3.14
CA THR A 225 0.66 -7.40 3.71
C THR A 225 -0.09 -7.81 4.99
N LEU A 226 -0.75 -6.86 5.66
CA LEU A 226 -1.46 -7.07 6.94
C LEU A 226 -2.98 -7.12 6.76
N TRP A 227 -3.42 -7.41 5.54
CA TRP A 227 -4.79 -7.16 5.15
C TRP A 227 -5.80 -8.16 5.71
N ASN A 228 -6.73 -7.65 6.53
CA ASN A 228 -7.92 -8.37 6.97
C ASN A 228 -9.16 -7.68 6.37
N PRO A 229 -9.81 -8.29 5.35
CA PRO A 229 -10.89 -7.63 4.62
C PRO A 229 -12.11 -7.28 5.49
N ASP A 230 -12.37 -8.06 6.55
CA ASP A 230 -13.48 -7.76 7.47
C ASP A 230 -13.21 -6.48 8.27
N LEU A 231 -11.97 -6.26 8.70
CA LEU A 231 -11.59 -5.06 9.47
C LEU A 231 -11.50 -3.82 8.58
N VAL A 232 -11.00 -3.98 7.36
CA VAL A 232 -11.01 -2.91 6.35
C VAL A 232 -12.45 -2.48 6.06
N MET A 233 -13.36 -3.44 5.94
CA MET A 233 -14.78 -3.15 5.76
C MET A 233 -15.38 -2.42 6.97
N GLU A 234 -14.99 -2.76 8.20
CA GLU A 234 -15.41 -2.00 9.40
C GLU A 234 -14.96 -0.53 9.33
N ASP A 235 -13.72 -0.27 8.92
CA ASP A 235 -13.20 1.10 8.76
C ASP A 235 -13.92 1.88 7.65
N ILE A 236 -14.19 1.23 6.50
CA ILE A 236 -14.99 1.81 5.42
C ILE A 236 -16.38 2.20 5.95
N LEU A 237 -17.06 1.29 6.64
CA LEU A 237 -18.40 1.53 7.16
C LEU A 237 -18.42 2.59 8.26
N LEU A 238 -17.36 2.71 9.06
CA LEU A 238 -17.22 3.82 10.01
C LEU A 238 -17.26 5.17 9.27
N LEU A 239 -16.46 5.33 8.20
CA LEU A 239 -16.44 6.56 7.39
C LEU A 239 -17.74 6.80 6.62
N VAL A 240 -18.45 5.74 6.20
CA VAL A 240 -19.79 5.84 5.61
C VAL A 240 -20.80 6.37 6.64
N ASN A 241 -20.63 6.11 7.93
CA ASN A 241 -21.57 6.54 8.97
C ASN A 241 -21.20 7.88 9.64
N GLU A 242 -20.05 8.47 9.32
CA GLU A 242 -19.68 9.85 9.69
C GLU A 242 -20.51 10.89 8.93
#